data_AF-A0A1W4XSL1-F1
#
_entry.id   AF-A0A1W4XSL1-F1
#
_cell.length_a   1.000
_cell.length_b   1.000
_cell.length_c   1.000
_cell.angle_alpha   90.00
_cell.angle_beta   90.00
_cell.angle_gamma   90.00
#
_symmetry.space_group_name_H-M   'P 1'
#
loop_
_entity.id
_entity.type
_entity.pdbx_description
1 polymer ?
#
loop_
_entity_poly.entity_id
_entity_poly.type
_entity_poly.pdbx_seq_one_letter_code
_entity_poly.pdbx_strand_id
1 'polypeptide(L)'
;MKWLAFCVLVVILVTLAIADGEIWEEDDHEVLIRSERGAKNRGKQPCRYVKGPWSECDSKTNMRSRTLTLKKGDQASCEANKTIQKKCKKACRYEKGAWGECNSQGQMTRNDKLKANSDPSCEQNRQITKKCKPKGSKPTKATRRNRQ
;
A
#
# COMPACT_ATOMS: atom_id res chain seq x y z
N MET A 1 -10.85 -74.63 5.81
CA MET A 1 -9.93 -73.89 6.72
C MET A 1 -8.81 -73.15 6.00
N LYS A 2 -8.13 -73.73 5.01
CA LYS A 2 -7.00 -73.08 4.29
C LYS A 2 -7.37 -71.85 3.44
N TRP A 3 -8.55 -71.85 2.80
CA TRP A 3 -9.04 -70.69 2.02
C TRP A 3 -9.41 -69.48 2.89
N LEU A 4 -10.06 -69.71 4.03
CA LEU A 4 -10.38 -68.63 4.98
C LEU A 4 -9.11 -67.98 5.53
N ALA A 5 -8.09 -68.78 5.85
CA ALA A 5 -6.79 -68.25 6.28
C ALA A 5 -6.13 -67.40 5.19
N PHE A 6 -6.24 -67.79 3.92
CA PHE A 6 -5.69 -67.03 2.79
C PHE A 6 -6.44 -65.70 2.57
N CYS A 7 -7.77 -65.71 2.65
CA CYS A 7 -8.57 -64.48 2.55
C CYS A 7 -8.25 -63.51 3.69
N VAL A 8 -8.08 -64.01 4.93
CA VAL A 8 -7.69 -63.17 6.06
C VAL A 8 -6.28 -62.60 5.87
N LEU A 9 -5.33 -63.38 5.35
CA LEU A 9 -3.98 -62.91 5.07
C LEU A 9 -3.95 -61.84 3.96
N VAL A 10 -4.78 -62.00 2.91
CA VAL A 10 -4.91 -61.00 1.84
C VAL A 10 -5.57 -59.72 2.36
N VAL A 11 -6.59 -59.82 3.22
CA VAL A 11 -7.22 -58.64 3.84
C VAL A 11 -6.25 -57.93 4.80
N ILE A 12 -5.41 -58.66 5.53
CA ILE A 12 -4.36 -58.08 6.38
C ILE A 12 -3.28 -57.39 5.52
N LEU A 13 -2.89 -57.98 4.39
CA LEU A 13 -1.92 -57.35 3.48
C LEU A 13 -2.49 -56.10 2.79
N VAL A 14 -3.78 -56.12 2.41
CA VAL A 14 -4.45 -54.96 1.80
C VAL A 14 -4.65 -53.84 2.83
N THR A 15 -4.94 -54.15 4.10
CA THR A 15 -5.05 -53.13 5.16
C THR A 15 -3.71 -52.51 5.54
N LEU A 16 -2.61 -53.26 5.49
CA LEU A 16 -1.26 -52.72 5.68
C LEU A 16 -0.81 -51.81 4.52
N ALA A 17 -1.24 -52.08 3.29
CA ALA A 17 -0.90 -51.25 2.13
C ALA A 17 -1.69 -49.92 2.06
N ILE A 18 -2.83 -49.82 2.75
CA ILE A 18 -3.65 -48.59 2.81
C ILE A 18 -3.17 -47.65 3.94
N ALA A 19 -2.32 -48.13 4.85
CA ALA A 19 -1.87 -47.38 6.03
C ALA A 19 -0.76 -46.35 5.77
N ASP A 20 -0.12 -46.34 4.60
CA ASP A 20 0.91 -45.34 4.23
C ASP A 20 0.32 -44.13 3.47
N GLY A 21 -0.99 -43.98 3.49
CA GLY A 21 -1.71 -42.87 2.86
C GLY A 21 -2.10 -41.78 3.85
N GLU A 22 -1.17 -41.32 4.69
CA GLU A 22 -1.38 -40.07 5.43
C GLU A 22 -1.32 -38.92 4.43
N ILE A 23 -2.49 -38.59 3.88
CA ILE A 23 -2.72 -37.42 3.04
C ILE A 23 -2.59 -36.20 3.95
N TRP A 24 -1.37 -35.70 4.07
CA TRP A 24 -1.10 -34.38 4.63
C TRP A 24 -1.64 -33.37 3.61
N GLU A 25 -2.92 -33.03 3.72
CA GLU A 25 -3.45 -31.84 3.06
C GLU A 25 -2.78 -30.64 3.75
N GLU A 26 -1.71 -30.17 3.11
CA GLU A 26 -0.91 -29.03 3.52
C GLU A 26 -1.83 -27.81 3.51
N ASP A 27 -2.37 -27.49 4.68
CA ASP A 27 -3.28 -26.38 4.89
C ASP A 27 -2.47 -25.07 4.71
N ASP A 28 -2.35 -24.62 3.46
CA ASP A 28 -1.64 -23.42 2.97
C ASP A 28 -2.30 -22.11 3.46
N HIS A 29 -2.73 -22.06 4.71
CA HIS A 29 -3.10 -20.82 5.37
C HIS A 29 -1.83 -20.08 5.80
N GLU A 30 -1.18 -19.45 4.83
CA GLU A 30 -0.15 -18.45 5.05
C GLU A 30 -0.72 -17.30 5.90
N VAL A 31 -0.57 -17.41 7.22
CA VAL A 31 -0.88 -16.34 8.15
C VAL A 31 0.12 -15.23 7.89
N LEU A 32 -0.30 -14.21 7.14
CA LEU A 32 0.43 -12.96 7.01
C LEU A 32 0.45 -12.26 8.37
N ILE A 33 1.33 -12.69 9.27
CA ILE A 33 1.63 -11.98 10.50
C ILE A 33 2.26 -10.66 10.05
N ARG A 34 1.42 -9.62 10.06
CA ARG A 34 1.86 -8.24 9.88
C ARG A 34 2.80 -7.95 11.04
N SER A 35 4.10 -8.14 10.83
CA SER A 35 5.12 -7.74 11.77
C SER A 35 4.80 -6.33 12.23
N GLU A 36 4.54 -6.18 13.53
CA GLU A 36 4.26 -4.88 14.10
C GLU A 36 5.42 -3.96 13.72
N ARG A 37 5.08 -2.90 13.00
CA ARG A 37 6.05 -2.00 12.41
C ARG A 37 6.73 -1.21 13.54
N GLY A 38 7.75 -1.80 14.17
CA GLY A 38 8.76 -1.05 14.91
C GLY A 38 8.92 -1.32 16.41
N ALA A 39 9.09 -2.58 16.83
CA ALA A 39 9.80 -2.91 18.06
C ALA A 39 11.32 -3.11 17.81
N LYS A 40 11.94 -2.33 16.91
CA LYS A 40 13.40 -2.37 16.73
C LYS A 40 14.05 -1.67 17.94
N ASN A 41 14.43 -2.45 18.96
CA ASN A 41 15.45 -2.15 19.97
C ASN A 41 15.57 -0.65 20.37
N ARG A 42 14.47 0.00 20.76
CA ARG A 42 14.51 1.43 21.16
C ARG A 42 15.34 1.69 22.42
N GLY A 43 15.73 0.63 23.15
CA GLY A 43 16.53 0.69 24.37
C GLY A 43 18.03 0.42 24.21
N LYS A 44 18.53 -0.02 23.04
CA LYS A 44 19.94 -0.46 22.86
C LYS A 44 20.80 0.43 21.97
N GLN A 45 20.32 1.60 21.54
CA GLN A 45 21.16 2.55 20.80
C GLN A 45 21.88 3.46 21.83
N PRO A 46 23.23 3.46 21.91
CA PRO A 46 23.97 4.23 22.91
C PRO A 46 23.75 5.75 22.75
N CYS A 47 23.48 6.19 21.51
CA CYS A 47 23.18 7.57 21.19
C CYS A 47 21.71 7.74 20.81
N ARG A 48 20.95 8.54 21.57
CA ARG A 48 19.56 8.92 21.29
C ARG A 48 19.51 10.36 20.81
N TYR A 49 18.92 10.59 19.64
CA TYR A 49 18.79 11.92 19.03
C TYR A 49 17.33 12.37 18.93
N VAL A 50 17.11 13.68 19.08
CA VAL A 50 15.85 14.36 18.79
C VAL A 50 15.87 14.83 17.34
N LYS A 51 14.76 14.62 16.63
CA LYS A 51 14.61 14.99 15.22
C LYS A 51 14.02 16.40 15.13
N GLY A 52 14.76 17.32 14.52
CA GLY A 52 14.23 18.62 14.12
C GLY A 52 13.25 18.54 12.94
N PRO A 53 12.65 19.67 12.56
CA PRO A 53 11.80 19.77 11.38
C PRO A 53 12.60 19.50 10.10
N TRP A 54 11.92 19.04 9.04
CA TRP A 54 12.51 18.96 7.71
C TRP A 54 12.61 20.36 7.11
N SER A 55 13.74 20.67 6.48
CA SER A 55 13.89 21.83 5.63
C SER A 55 12.91 21.78 4.45
N GLU A 56 12.74 22.93 3.80
CA GLU A 56 12.14 22.97 2.48
C GLU A 56 12.95 22.13 1.48
N CYS A 57 12.29 21.74 0.40
CA CYS A 57 12.94 20.99 -0.65
C CYS A 57 13.81 21.92 -1.49
N ASP A 58 15.10 21.61 -1.63
CA ASP A 58 15.94 22.27 -2.61
C ASP A 58 15.52 21.82 -4.02
N SER A 59 15.14 22.81 -4.85
CA SER A 59 14.65 22.58 -6.22
C SER A 59 15.75 22.08 -7.15
N LYS A 60 17.03 22.35 -6.86
CA LYS A 60 18.16 21.92 -7.71
C LYS A 60 18.54 20.45 -7.47
N THR A 61 18.55 20.03 -6.22
CA THR A 61 19.03 18.68 -5.82
C THR A 61 17.91 17.70 -5.50
N ASN A 62 16.65 18.18 -5.43
CA ASN A 62 15.48 17.41 -4.98
C ASN A 62 15.70 16.76 -3.61
N MET A 63 16.41 17.45 -2.72
CA MET A 63 16.77 16.96 -1.40
C MET A 63 16.29 17.93 -0.32
N ARG A 64 15.94 17.37 0.83
CA ARG A 64 15.65 18.10 2.06
C ARG A 64 16.47 17.52 3.19
N SER A 65 16.92 18.37 4.08
CA SER A 65 17.74 18.01 5.23
C SER A 65 16.98 18.24 6.53
N ARG A 66 17.39 17.57 7.60
CA ARG A 66 17.02 17.94 8.95
C ARG A 66 18.17 17.68 9.91
N THR A 67 18.18 18.45 10.98
CA THR A 67 19.15 18.30 12.07
C THR A 67 18.61 17.33 13.12
N LEU A 68 19.51 16.50 13.63
CA LEU A 68 19.32 15.58 14.75
C LEU A 68 20.19 16.08 15.89
N THR A 69 19.58 16.50 17.00
CA THR A 69 20.30 16.96 18.19
C THR A 69 20.44 15.81 19.18
N LEU A 70 21.62 15.61 19.77
CA LEU A 70 21.85 14.56 20.76
C LEU A 70 21.01 14.83 22.02
N LYS A 71 20.27 13.83 22.48
CA LYS A 71 19.47 13.87 23.72
C LYS A 71 20.09 13.03 24.84
N LYS A 72 20.69 11.89 24.51
CA LYS A 72 21.34 10.99 25.47
C LYS A 72 22.49 10.26 24.78
N GLY A 73 23.63 10.16 25.45
CA GLY A 73 24.84 9.49 24.97
C GLY A 73 26.07 10.27 25.38
N ASP A 74 27.22 9.61 25.42
CA ASP A 74 28.49 10.25 25.78
C ASP A 74 28.98 11.12 24.62
N GLN A 75 29.35 12.38 24.90
CA GLN A 75 29.78 13.31 23.87
C GLN A 75 31.10 12.91 23.19
N ALA A 76 31.88 12.02 23.82
CA ALA A 76 33.08 11.42 23.26
C ALA A 76 32.78 10.34 22.20
N SER A 77 31.63 9.65 22.28
CA SER A 77 31.25 8.59 21.34
C SER A 77 30.11 8.98 20.39
N CYS A 78 29.36 10.02 20.74
CA CYS A 78 28.18 10.47 20.02
C CYS A 78 28.38 11.93 19.57
N GLU A 79 28.28 12.19 18.27
CA GLU A 79 28.31 13.57 17.75
C GLU A 79 27.14 14.38 18.33
N ALA A 80 27.37 15.63 18.70
CA ALA A 80 26.33 16.49 19.27
C ALA A 80 25.18 16.77 18.29
N ASN A 81 25.51 16.97 17.00
CA ASN A 81 24.54 17.27 15.94
C ASN A 81 24.82 16.42 14.70
N LYS A 82 23.79 15.78 14.15
CA LYS A 82 23.85 15.05 12.87
C LYS A 82 22.90 15.64 11.86
N THR A 83 23.33 15.76 10.61
CA THR A 83 22.44 16.18 9.52
C THR A 83 22.06 14.96 8.70
N ILE A 84 20.77 14.71 8.53
CA ILE A 84 20.29 13.67 7.61
C ILE A 84 19.59 14.29 6.43
N GLN A 85 19.82 13.71 5.26
CA GLN A 85 19.23 14.16 4.01
C GLN A 85 18.31 13.08 3.47
N LYS A 86 17.22 13.51 2.85
CA LYS A 86 16.28 12.62 2.17
C LYS A 86 15.81 13.27 0.88
N LYS A 87 15.65 12.46 -0.17
CA LYS A 87 14.98 12.88 -1.40
C LYS A 87 13.59 13.44 -1.08
N CYS A 88 13.26 14.55 -1.70
CA CYS A 88 11.94 15.13 -1.60
C CYS A 88 10.93 14.17 -2.23
N LYS A 89 9.69 14.22 -1.74
CA LYS A 89 8.59 13.64 -2.51
C LYS A 89 8.34 14.59 -3.68
N LYS A 90 8.47 14.11 -4.91
CA LYS A 90 7.99 14.80 -6.12
C LYS A 90 6.46 14.90 -6.05
N ALA A 91 5.97 15.90 -5.35
CA ALA A 91 4.55 16.18 -5.30
C ALA A 91 4.29 17.32 -6.28
N CYS A 92 3.86 16.99 -7.49
CA CYS A 92 3.25 17.98 -8.38
C CYS A 92 1.96 18.46 -7.71
N ARG A 93 1.99 19.65 -7.10
CA ARG A 93 0.83 20.22 -6.42
C ARG A 93 0.14 21.15 -7.40
N TYR A 94 -1.14 20.90 -7.64
CA TYR A 94 -1.90 21.72 -8.56
C TYR A 94 -3.00 22.51 -7.84
N GLU A 95 -3.23 23.71 -8.30
CA GLU A 95 -4.42 24.50 -8.05
C GLU A 95 -5.53 24.01 -8.98
N LYS A 96 -6.68 23.64 -8.39
CA LYS A 96 -7.79 23.03 -9.12
C LYS A 96 -8.67 24.14 -9.69
N GLY A 97 -8.92 24.12 -11.00
CA GLY A 97 -9.86 25.03 -11.64
C GLY A 97 -11.33 24.68 -11.37
N ALA A 98 -12.24 25.34 -12.09
CA ALA A 98 -13.64 24.95 -12.13
C ALA A 98 -13.83 23.77 -13.10
N TRP A 99 -14.74 22.83 -12.77
CA TRP A 99 -15.17 21.81 -13.73
C TRP A 99 -15.97 22.46 -14.85
N GLY A 100 -15.67 22.10 -16.08
CA GLY A 100 -16.49 22.44 -17.23
C GLY A 100 -17.85 21.74 -17.20
N GLU A 101 -18.70 22.12 -18.13
CA GLU A 101 -20.01 21.48 -18.30
C GLU A 101 -19.90 20.00 -18.69
N CYS A 102 -20.95 19.24 -18.39
CA CYS A 102 -21.00 17.85 -18.77
C CYS A 102 -21.32 17.73 -20.26
N ASN A 103 -20.40 17.18 -21.04
CA ASN A 103 -20.61 16.96 -22.47
C ASN A 103 -21.68 15.87 -22.72
N SER A 104 -22.13 15.74 -23.96
CA SER A 104 -23.10 14.73 -24.39
C SER A 104 -22.62 13.29 -24.19
N GLN A 105 -21.30 13.08 -24.10
CA GLN A 105 -20.66 11.78 -23.83
C GLN A 105 -20.56 11.46 -22.33
N GLY A 106 -21.13 12.30 -21.45
CA GLY A 106 -21.11 12.09 -20.01
C GLY A 106 -19.73 12.30 -19.39
N GLN A 107 -18.94 13.23 -19.93
CA GLN A 107 -17.63 13.61 -19.43
C GLN A 107 -17.53 15.12 -19.24
N MET A 108 -16.81 15.54 -18.21
CA MET A 108 -16.46 16.93 -17.95
C MET A 108 -14.96 17.04 -17.77
N THR A 109 -14.38 18.16 -18.20
CA THR A 109 -12.95 18.43 -18.10
C THR A 109 -12.69 19.56 -17.12
N ARG A 110 -11.51 19.55 -16.49
CA ARG A 110 -11.03 20.63 -15.63
C ARG A 110 -9.55 20.84 -15.87
N ASN A 111 -9.16 22.11 -15.97
CA ASN A 111 -7.75 22.49 -16.09
C ASN A 111 -7.20 22.85 -14.69
N ASP A 112 -6.11 22.19 -14.33
CA ASP A 112 -5.39 22.39 -13.08
C ASP A 112 -4.04 23.07 -13.38
N LYS A 113 -3.68 24.10 -12.61
CA LYS A 113 -2.41 24.85 -12.76
C LYS A 113 -1.38 24.42 -11.72
N LEU A 114 -0.10 24.32 -12.06
CA LEU A 114 0.96 23.95 -11.13
C LEU A 114 1.20 25.06 -10.10
N LYS A 115 1.33 24.69 -8.81
CA LYS A 115 1.66 25.63 -7.73
C LYS A 115 3.16 25.92 -7.70
N ALA A 116 3.54 27.14 -7.30
CA ALA A 116 4.93 27.60 -7.22
C ALA A 116 5.87 26.69 -6.40
N ASN A 117 5.37 26.00 -5.36
CA ASN A 117 6.15 25.08 -4.52
C ASN A 117 6.16 23.62 -5.02
N SER A 118 5.88 23.41 -6.31
CA SER A 118 5.89 22.09 -6.93
C SER A 118 7.23 21.83 -7.62
N ASP A 119 7.47 20.57 -7.96
CA ASP A 119 8.66 20.19 -8.71
C ASP A 119 8.62 20.82 -10.13
N PRO A 120 9.70 21.47 -10.59
CA PRO A 120 9.74 22.12 -11.91
C PRO A 120 9.69 21.14 -13.09
N SER A 121 9.90 19.83 -12.85
CA SER A 121 9.70 18.80 -13.88
C SER A 121 8.22 18.44 -14.12
N CYS A 122 7.29 18.98 -13.32
CA CYS A 122 5.86 18.75 -13.50
C CYS A 122 5.28 19.58 -14.65
N GLU A 123 4.21 19.09 -15.27
CA GLU A 123 3.45 19.85 -16.25
C GLU A 123 2.90 21.16 -15.63
N GLN A 124 3.09 22.28 -16.32
CA GLN A 124 2.61 23.58 -15.81
C GLN A 124 1.08 23.64 -15.73
N ASN A 125 0.40 23.00 -16.69
CA ASN A 125 -1.05 22.86 -16.73
C ASN A 125 -1.39 21.43 -17.08
N ARG A 126 -2.33 20.82 -16.37
CA ARG A 126 -2.87 19.49 -16.71
C ARG A 126 -4.38 19.55 -16.88
N GLN A 127 -4.90 18.76 -17.81
CA GLN A 127 -6.34 18.60 -17.99
C GLN A 127 -6.79 17.27 -17.40
N ILE A 128 -7.79 17.30 -16.52
CA ILE A 128 -8.38 16.10 -15.94
C ILE A 128 -9.79 15.93 -16.48
N THR A 129 -10.08 14.72 -16.96
CA THR A 129 -11.42 14.32 -17.38
C THR A 129 -12.08 13.46 -16.30
N LYS A 130 -13.35 13.73 -16.02
CA LYS A 130 -14.17 12.93 -15.10
C LYS A 130 -15.52 12.63 -15.73
N LYS A 131 -16.08 11.45 -15.44
CA LYS A 131 -17.44 11.09 -15.83
C LYS A 131 -18.48 11.93 -15.07
N CYS A 132 -19.54 12.33 -15.75
CA CYS A 132 -20.65 13.11 -15.24
C CYS A 132 -21.98 12.64 -15.84
N LYS A 133 -23.09 13.04 -15.22
CA LYS A 133 -24.43 12.80 -15.77
C LYS A 133 -24.92 14.09 -16.43
N PRO A 134 -25.32 14.07 -17.71
CA PRO A 134 -25.92 15.25 -18.33
C PRO A 134 -27.24 15.58 -17.64
N LYS A 135 -27.51 16.86 -17.40
CA LYS A 135 -28.77 17.32 -16.79
C LYS A 135 -29.91 17.06 -17.79
N GLY A 136 -30.57 15.92 -17.67
CA GLY A 136 -31.68 15.52 -18.55
C GLY A 136 -32.06 14.04 -18.48
N SER A 137 -31.17 13.15 -18.02
CA SER A 137 -31.50 11.72 -17.91
C SER A 137 -32.18 11.39 -16.57
N LYS A 138 -33.47 11.74 -16.45
CA LYS A 138 -34.35 11.02 -15.51
C LYS A 138 -34.43 9.57 -16.01
N PRO A 139 -34.06 8.56 -15.20
CA PRO A 139 -34.38 7.19 -15.55
C PRO A 139 -35.91 7.06 -15.57
N THR A 140 -36.47 6.79 -16.74
CA THR A 140 -37.86 6.33 -16.83
C THR A 140 -37.97 5.07 -15.99
N LYS A 141 -38.71 5.16 -14.89
CA LYS A 141 -38.97 4.06 -13.96
C LYS A 141 -39.63 2.95 -14.77
N ALA A 142 -38.87 1.92 -15.13
CA ALA A 142 -39.41 0.77 -15.82
C ALA A 142 -40.49 0.14 -14.92
N THR A 143 -41.74 0.16 -15.38
CA THR A 143 -42.86 -0.53 -14.76
C THR A 143 -42.50 -2.00 -14.62
N ARG A 144 -42.29 -2.47 -13.38
CA ARG A 144 -42.21 -3.90 -13.06
C ARG A 144 -43.53 -4.53 -13.48
N ARG A 145 -43.55 -5.26 -14.61
CA ARG A 145 -44.65 -6.15 -14.94
C ARG A 145 -44.66 -7.26 -13.90
N ASN A 146 -45.72 -7.31 -13.12
CA ASN A 146 -45.97 -8.38 -12.17
C ASN A 146 -46.15 -9.67 -12.98
N ARG A 147 -45.30 -10.66 -12.72
CA ARG A 147 -45.42 -11.99 -13.31
C ARG A 147 -46.54 -12.70 -12.55
N GLN A 148 -47.65 -12.95 -13.26
CA GLN A 148 -48.73 -13.83 -12.82
C GLN A 148 -48.20 -15.24 -12.53
#